data_AF-A0A3R9T7U7-F1
#
_entry.id   AF-A0A3R9T7U7-F1
#
_cell.length_a   1.000
_cell.length_b   1.000
_cell.length_c   1.000
_cell.angle_alpha   90.00
_cell.angle_beta   90.00
_cell.angle_gamma   90.00
#
_symmetry.space_group_name_H-M   'P 1'
#
loop_
_entity.id
_entity.type
_entity.pdbx_description
1 polymer ?
#
loop_
_entity_poly.entity_id
_entity_poly.type
_entity_poly.pdbx_seq_one_letter_code
_entity_poly.pdbx_strand_id
1 'polypeptide(L)' 'PFLLKHIHDERASGLALGLAAHAIGTAQAWQRGPVAGRYAAFGMALNGVFTAIWLPTFMLSFGIH' A
#
# COMPACT_ATOMS: atom_id res chain seq x y z
N PRO A 1 24.29 -3.34 -6.49
CA PRO A 1 22.87 -3.48 -6.11
C PRO A 1 22.35 -4.94 -6.31
N PHE A 2 22.94 -5.90 -5.57
CA PHE A 2 22.65 -7.34 -5.72
C PHE A 2 21.50 -7.85 -4.82
N LEU A 3 20.97 -7.01 -3.93
CA LEU A 3 19.99 -7.42 -2.90
C LEU A 3 18.54 -7.56 -3.41
N LEU A 4 18.23 -7.07 -4.61
CA LEU A 4 16.88 -7.10 -5.20
C LEU A 4 16.65 -8.30 -6.13
N LYS A 5 17.64 -9.17 -6.29
CA LYS A 5 17.65 -10.24 -7.30
C LYS A 5 16.72 -11.43 -6.99
N HIS A 6 15.95 -11.38 -5.90
CA HIS A 6 15.06 -12.46 -5.45
C HIS A 6 13.62 -12.01 -5.18
N ILE A 7 13.25 -10.75 -5.44
CA ILE A 7 11.83 -10.35 -5.47
C ILE A 7 11.32 -10.56 -6.90
N HIS A 8 11.19 -11.82 -7.31
CA HIS A 8 10.48 -12.17 -8.55
C HIS A 8 8.95 -12.17 -8.35
N ASP A 9 8.49 -11.92 -7.13
CA ASP A 9 7.07 -11.81 -6.84
C ASP A 9 6.59 -10.38 -7.09
N GLU A 10 6.09 -10.13 -8.29
CA GLU A 10 5.38 -8.89 -8.67
C GLU A 10 4.30 -8.51 -7.65
N ARG A 11 3.75 -9.50 -6.93
CA ARG A 11 2.76 -9.32 -5.87
C ARG A 11 3.34 -8.60 -4.66
N ALA A 12 4.48 -9.08 -4.14
CA ALA A 12 5.15 -8.49 -2.99
C ALA A 12 5.72 -7.11 -3.34
N SER A 13 6.29 -6.96 -4.55
CA SER A 13 6.77 -5.66 -5.02
C SER A 13 5.63 -4.67 -5.24
N GLY A 14 4.48 -5.11 -5.78
CA GLY A 14 3.29 -4.28 -5.95
C GLY A 14 2.72 -3.82 -4.62
N LEU A 15 2.57 -4.75 -3.66
CA LEU A 15 2.06 -4.45 -2.32
C LEU A 15 3.00 -3.47 -1.56
N ALA A 16 4.31 -3.68 -1.65
CA ALA A 16 5.30 -2.77 -1.07
C ALA A 16 5.30 -1.39 -1.74
N LEU A 17 5.16 -1.31 -3.08
CA LEU A 17 5.00 -0.05 -3.80
C LEU A 17 3.73 0.69 -3.40
N GLY A 18 2.61 -0.02 -3.22
CA GLY A 18 1.35 0.57 -2.78
C GLY A 18 1.32 0.98 -1.31
N LEU A 19 2.13 0.33 -0.45
CA LEU A 19 2.29 0.70 0.96
C LEU A 19 3.31 1.82 1.20
N ALA A 20 4.48 1.75 0.54
CA ALA A 20 5.63 2.60 0.83
C ALA A 20 5.66 3.87 -0.03
N ALA A 21 5.20 3.79 -1.28
CA ALA A 21 5.03 4.95 -2.12
C ALA A 21 3.53 5.28 -2.15
N HIS A 22 3.20 6.49 -1.72
CA HIS A 22 1.97 7.23 -1.97
C HIS A 22 1.24 6.82 -3.28
N ALA A 23 -0.06 7.10 -3.47
CA ALA A 23 -0.90 6.70 -4.63
C ALA A 23 -0.21 6.59 -6.02
N ILE A 24 0.79 7.42 -6.28
CA ILE A 24 1.75 7.38 -7.39
C ILE A 24 2.48 6.02 -7.54
N GLY A 25 2.93 5.38 -6.45
CA GLY A 25 3.55 4.05 -6.42
C GLY A 25 2.59 2.94 -6.84
N THR A 26 1.32 3.05 -6.42
CA THR A 26 0.24 2.19 -6.93
C THR A 26 0.07 2.35 -8.44
N ALA A 27 0.07 3.58 -8.96
CA ALA A 27 0.01 3.84 -10.41
C ALA A 27 1.25 3.30 -11.16
N GLN A 28 2.43 3.34 -10.54
CA GLN A 28 3.66 2.80 -11.12
C GLN A 28 3.67 1.26 -11.15
N ALA A 29 3.05 0.60 -10.16
CA ALA A 29 2.85 -0.85 -10.17
C ALA A 29 1.88 -1.30 -11.28
N TRP A 30 0.88 -0.48 -11.60
CA TRP A 30 -0.03 -0.70 -12.74
C TRP A 30 0.70 -0.63 -14.10
N GLN A 31 1.72 0.22 -14.24
CA GLN A 31 2.54 0.27 -15.46
C GLN A 31 3.43 -0.97 -15.63
N ARG A 32 3.77 -1.66 -14.53
CA ARG A 32 4.63 -2.87 -14.54
C ARG A 32 3.87 -4.13 -14.92
N GLY A 33 2.60 -4.22 -14.52
CA GLY A 33 1.72 -5.31 -14.93
C GLY A 33 0.41 -5.31 -14.15
N PRO A 34 -0.66 -5.92 -14.71
CA PRO A 34 -1.98 -5.97 -14.08
C PRO A 34 -1.98 -6.71 -12.73
N VAL A 35 -1.06 -7.66 -12.53
CA VAL A 35 -0.89 -8.37 -11.25
C VAL A 35 -0.31 -7.43 -10.19
N ALA A 36 0.82 -6.78 -10.49
CA ALA A 36 1.46 -5.82 -9.58
C ALA A 36 0.51 -4.67 -9.20
N GLY A 37 -0.25 -4.14 -10.15
CA GLY A 37 -1.25 -3.09 -9.92
C GLY A 37 -2.38 -3.51 -8.98
N ARG A 38 -2.88 -4.76 -9.09
CA ARG A 38 -3.93 -5.30 -8.21
C ARG A 38 -3.45 -5.42 -6.76
N TYR A 39 -2.25 -5.94 -6.54
CA TYR A 39 -1.69 -6.08 -5.19
C TYR A 39 -1.30 -4.73 -4.58
N ALA A 40 -0.85 -3.78 -5.39
CA ALA A 40 -0.60 -2.41 -4.95
C ALA A 40 -1.91 -1.71 -4.51
N ALA A 41 -2.97 -1.84 -5.31
CA ALA A 41 -4.28 -1.28 -4.97
C ALA A 41 -4.88 -1.92 -3.71
N PHE A 42 -4.68 -3.23 -3.51
CA PHE A 42 -5.08 -3.93 -2.29
C PHE A 42 -4.32 -3.41 -1.05
N GLY A 43 -2.99 -3.23 -1.15
CA GLY A 43 -2.19 -2.64 -0.07
C GLY A 43 -2.67 -1.23 0.30
N MET A 44 -3.01 -0.40 -0.68
CA MET A 44 -3.55 0.94 -0.46
C MET A 44 -4.94 0.91 0.18
N ALA A 45 -5.82 0.00 -0.25
CA ALA A 45 -7.15 -0.18 0.33
C ALA A 45 -7.06 -0.63 1.81
N LEU A 46 -6.17 -1.57 2.13
CA LEU A 46 -5.94 -1.99 3.52
C LEU A 46 -5.46 -0.84 4.40
N ASN A 47 -4.53 -0.03 3.90
CA ASN A 47 -4.01 1.12 4.65
C ASN A 47 -5.11 2.19 4.85
N GLY A 48 -5.97 2.39 3.85
CA GLY A 48 -7.15 3.25 3.94
C GLY A 48 -8.17 2.76 4.96
N VAL A 49 -8.49 1.46 4.98
CA VAL A 49 -9.40 0.86 5.98
C VAL A 49 -8.81 0.96 7.38
N PHE A 50 -7.52 0.63 7.52
CA PHE A 50 -6.83 0.74 8.81
C PHE A 50 -6.86 2.18 9.32
N THR A 51 -6.57 3.16 8.47
CA THR A 51 -6.65 4.59 8.81
C THR A 51 -8.09 5.02 9.12
N ALA A 52 -9.08 4.55 8.37
CA ALA A 52 -10.49 4.89 8.58
C ALA A 52 -11.05 4.33 9.90
N ILE A 53 -10.48 3.25 10.43
CA ILE A 53 -10.84 2.70 11.75
C ILE A 53 -10.00 3.36 12.84
N TRP A 54 -8.69 3.52 12.60
CA TRP A 54 -7.74 4.04 13.58
C TRP A 54 -7.96 5.52 13.87
N LEU A 55 -8.19 6.34 12.84
CA LEU A 55 -8.38 7.78 12.96
C LEU A 55 -9.57 8.17 13.87
N PRO A 56 -10.81 7.65 13.69
CA PRO A 56 -11.91 7.97 14.60
C PRO A 56 -11.70 7.36 15.99
N THR A 57 -11.10 6.17 16.10
CA THR A 57 -10.79 5.57 17.42
C THR A 57 -9.80 6.44 18.20
N PHE A 58 -8.78 6.97 17.52
CA PHE A 58 -7.79 7.87 18.10
C PHE A 58 -8.42 9.22 18.47
N MET A 59 -9.24 9.81 17.60
CA MET A 59 -9.96 11.06 17.89
C MET A 59 -10.92 10.92 19.08
N LEU A 60 -11.68 9.83 19.14
CA LEU A 60 -12.60 9.53 20.25
C LEU A 60 -11.84 9.30 21.56
N SER A 61 -10.71 8.58 21.52
CA SER A 61 -9.90 8.31 22.73
C SER A 61 -9.14 9.53 23.24
N PHE A 62 -8.77 10.48 22.37
CA PHE A 62 -8.12 11.73 22.76
C PHE A 62 -9.09 12.87 23.06
N GLY A 63 -10.41 12.65 22.95
CA GLY A 63 -11.42 13.63 23.35
C GLY A 63 -11.41 14.92 22.53
N ILE A 64 -10.91 14.88 21.29
CA ILE A 64 -10.93 16.03 20.38
C ILE A 64 -12.31 16.03 19.72
N HIS A 65 -13.22 16.82 20.26
CA HIS A 65 -14.50 17.17 19.65
C HIS A 65 -14.32 18.17 18.50
#